data_AF-A0A133UVD6-F1
#
_entry.id   AF-A0A133UVD6-F1
#
_cell.length_a   1.000
_cell.length_b   1.000
_cell.length_c   1.000
_cell.angle_alpha   90.00
_cell.angle_beta   90.00
_cell.angle_gamma   90.00
#
_symmetry.space_group_name_H-M   'P 1'
#
loop_
_entity.id
_entity.type
_entity.pdbx_description
1 polymer ?
#
loop_
_entity_poly.entity_id
_entity_poly.type
_entity_poly.pdbx_seq_one_letter_code
_entity_poly.pdbx_strand_id
1 'polypeptide(L)'
;MKRKYIALPSIALTLAIIVSISWINFAAGSKSADLFTEEKSKEVAREFTKNSPTYSFDGYNLECKETLYPEIADCPNCWTFVFKFTSSHGGYGDRTGKMLTQVITPHEAHITVKDGKVTSAVLDLEWDMLKQKTL
;
A
#
# COMPACT_ATOMS: atom_id res chain seq x y z
N MET A 1 37.55 -21.17 -76.41
CA MET A 1 36.47 -21.78 -77.22
C MET A 1 35.13 -21.47 -76.52
N LYS A 2 34.16 -20.87 -77.23
CA LYS A 2 32.87 -20.40 -76.69
C LYS A 2 31.79 -21.50 -76.78
N ARG A 3 30.93 -21.62 -75.77
CA ARG A 3 29.50 -22.07 -75.80
C ARG A 3 28.92 -21.79 -74.38
N LYS A 4 28.01 -20.84 -74.10
CA LYS A 4 26.57 -20.68 -74.46
C LYS A 4 25.76 -21.94 -74.12
N TYR A 5 24.65 -22.01 -73.36
CA TYR A 5 23.75 -21.07 -72.65
C TYR A 5 22.64 -21.91 -71.92
N ILE A 6 22.01 -21.35 -70.87
CA ILE A 6 20.58 -21.45 -70.42
C ILE A 6 20.05 -22.77 -69.79
N ALA A 7 19.57 -22.66 -68.53
CA ALA A 7 18.20 -23.03 -68.09
C ALA A 7 17.91 -22.53 -66.64
N LEU A 8 16.99 -21.55 -66.49
CA LEU A 8 16.16 -21.28 -65.29
C LEU A 8 14.98 -22.30 -65.26
N PRO A 9 14.07 -22.40 -64.26
CA PRO A 9 13.90 -21.71 -62.96
C PRO A 9 13.62 -22.70 -61.79
N SER A 10 13.46 -22.24 -60.53
CA SER A 10 12.36 -22.69 -59.63
C SER A 10 12.37 -21.95 -58.29
N ILE A 11 11.31 -21.16 -58.13
CA ILE A 11 10.87 -20.49 -56.90
C ILE A 11 10.26 -21.55 -55.98
N ALA A 12 10.87 -21.78 -54.82
CA ALA A 12 10.29 -22.39 -53.61
C ALA A 12 11.31 -22.09 -52.51
N LEU A 13 11.04 -21.47 -51.36
CA LEU A 13 9.85 -21.50 -50.54
C LEU A 13 10.01 -20.34 -49.53
N THR A 14 9.62 -19.13 -49.92
CA THR A 14 9.35 -18.06 -48.95
C THR A 14 8.05 -18.39 -48.24
N LEU A 15 8.07 -18.97 -47.03
CA LEU A 15 6.96 -19.02 -46.05
C LEU A 15 7.33 -19.87 -44.82
N ALA A 16 8.42 -19.54 -44.12
CA ALA A 16 8.75 -20.17 -42.84
C ALA A 16 9.11 -19.14 -41.75
N ILE A 17 8.55 -17.93 -41.82
CA ILE A 17 8.88 -16.84 -40.88
C ILE A 17 7.67 -16.30 -40.11
N ILE A 18 6.42 -16.76 -40.33
CA ILE A 18 5.24 -16.06 -39.77
C ILE A 18 4.24 -16.94 -39.01
N VAL A 19 4.60 -18.16 -38.58
CA VAL A 19 3.69 -19.01 -37.77
C VAL A 19 4.36 -19.58 -36.52
N SER A 20 5.15 -18.76 -35.82
CA SER A 20 5.63 -19.09 -34.47
C SER A 20 5.51 -17.94 -33.46
N ILE A 21 4.90 -16.82 -33.84
CA ILE A 21 4.76 -15.61 -32.98
C ILE A 21 3.33 -15.48 -32.37
N SER A 22 2.45 -16.43 -32.63
CA SER A 22 1.16 -16.56 -31.95
C SER A 22 1.11 -18.01 -31.51
N TRP A 23 1.16 -18.41 -30.23
CA TRP A 23 0.32 -18.01 -29.11
C TRP A 23 1.02 -18.42 -27.80
N ILE A 24 1.76 -17.55 -27.10
CA ILE A 24 1.89 -17.65 -25.63
C ILE A 24 1.99 -16.22 -25.06
N ASN A 25 0.96 -15.42 -25.29
CA ASN A 25 0.56 -14.46 -24.26
C ASN A 25 -0.42 -15.20 -23.34
N PHE A 26 0.11 -16.18 -22.58
CA PHE A 26 -0.66 -16.76 -21.49
C PHE A 26 -0.75 -15.68 -20.42
N ALA A 27 -1.97 -15.19 -20.26
CA ALA A 27 -2.35 -14.09 -19.40
C ALA A 27 -1.49 -14.00 -18.12
N ALA A 28 -0.71 -12.93 -18.00
CA ALA A 28 -0.38 -12.37 -16.70
C ALA A 28 -1.68 -11.74 -16.13
N GLY A 29 -2.69 -12.58 -15.91
CA GLY A 29 -3.94 -12.21 -15.27
C GLY A 29 -3.66 -11.98 -13.78
N SER A 30 -3.73 -10.71 -13.39
CA SER A 30 -3.90 -10.19 -12.03
C SER A 30 -3.30 -11.03 -10.87
N LYS A 31 -2.00 -10.87 -10.63
CA LYS A 31 -1.41 -11.10 -9.30
C LYS A 31 -1.78 -9.99 -8.28
N SER A 32 -2.62 -9.03 -8.64
CA SER A 32 -2.89 -7.84 -7.82
C SER A 32 -3.91 -8.08 -6.69
N ALA A 33 -4.86 -9.00 -6.85
CA ALA A 33 -5.93 -9.20 -5.87
C ALA A 33 -5.45 -9.92 -4.59
N ASP A 34 -4.36 -10.69 -4.67
CA ASP A 34 -3.83 -11.47 -3.54
C ASP A 34 -2.65 -10.76 -2.83
N LEU A 35 -2.18 -9.61 -3.34
CA LEU A 35 -1.07 -8.86 -2.72
C LEU A 35 -1.52 -7.97 -1.56
N PHE A 36 -2.78 -7.53 -1.58
CA PHE A 36 -3.31 -6.55 -0.63
C PHE A 36 -4.56 -7.10 0.03
N THR A 37 -4.37 -7.79 1.16
CA THR A 37 -5.47 -8.25 2.00
C THR A 37 -5.78 -7.22 3.09
N GLU A 38 -7.00 -7.26 3.63
CA GLU A 38 -7.37 -6.43 4.78
C GLU A 38 -6.45 -6.73 5.97
N GLU A 39 -6.17 -8.01 6.25
CA GLU A 39 -5.33 -8.44 7.37
C GLU A 39 -3.91 -7.90 7.24
N LYS A 40 -3.32 -7.96 6.03
CA LYS A 40 -1.98 -7.42 5.81
C LYS A 40 -1.98 -5.90 5.95
N SER A 41 -3.01 -5.23 5.45
CA SER A 41 -3.18 -3.78 5.58
C SER A 41 -3.39 -3.35 7.03
N LYS A 42 -4.12 -4.14 7.83
CA LYS A 42 -4.32 -3.94 9.26
C LYS A 42 -3.01 -4.05 10.03
N GLU A 43 -2.15 -4.98 9.66
CA GLU A 43 -0.81 -5.08 10.27
C GLU A 43 0.07 -3.88 9.90
N VAL A 44 0.07 -3.45 8.63
CA VAL A 44 0.77 -2.22 8.21
C VAL A 44 0.29 -1.00 9.02
N ALA A 45 -1.02 -0.86 9.20
CA ALA A 45 -1.60 0.23 9.97
C ALA A 45 -1.25 0.17 11.47
N ARG A 46 -1.22 -1.05 12.03
CA ARG A 46 -0.82 -1.30 13.43
C ARG A 46 0.65 -0.97 13.65
N GLU A 47 1.54 -1.44 12.78
CA GLU A 47 2.98 -1.15 12.84
C GLU A 47 3.23 0.36 12.71
N PHE A 48 2.56 1.03 11.77
CA PHE A 48 2.63 2.49 11.64
C PHE A 48 2.21 3.19 12.94
N THR A 49 1.09 2.78 13.54
CA THR A 49 0.60 3.41 14.78
C THR A 49 1.60 3.19 15.93
N LYS A 50 2.12 1.98 16.10
CA LYS A 50 3.13 1.66 17.13
C LYS A 50 4.43 2.46 16.97
N ASN A 51 4.84 2.71 15.73
CA ASN A 51 6.04 3.46 15.41
C ASN A 51 5.80 4.97 15.32
N SER A 52 4.56 5.44 15.52
CA SER A 52 4.25 6.86 15.51
C SER A 52 4.86 7.57 16.73
N PRO A 53 5.24 8.86 16.61
CA PRO A 53 5.85 9.57 17.73
C PRO A 53 4.96 9.67 18.98
N THR A 54 3.64 9.83 18.83
CA THR A 54 2.74 9.85 19.99
C THR A 54 2.74 8.52 20.73
N TYR A 55 2.55 7.40 20.02
CA TYR A 55 2.50 6.09 20.65
C TYR A 55 3.86 5.67 21.23
N SER A 56 4.94 5.87 20.48
CA SER A 56 6.28 5.44 20.91
C SER A 56 6.83 6.21 22.11
N PHE A 57 6.36 7.44 22.34
CA PHE A 57 6.80 8.25 23.47
C PHE A 57 6.32 7.67 24.81
N ASP A 58 5.03 7.33 24.92
CA ASP A 58 4.44 6.84 26.18
C ASP A 58 3.09 6.11 26.03
N GLY A 59 2.81 5.60 24.83
CA GLY A 59 1.56 4.90 24.48
C GLY A 59 1.55 3.42 24.86
N TYR A 60 0.39 2.93 25.26
CA TYR A 60 0.13 1.53 25.64
C TYR A 60 -1.31 1.11 25.35
N ASN A 61 -1.60 -0.19 25.45
CA ASN A 61 -2.92 -0.79 25.19
C ASN A 61 -3.49 -0.51 23.79
N LEU A 62 -2.66 -0.60 22.75
CA LEU A 62 -3.13 -0.45 21.36
C LEU A 62 -4.10 -1.58 20.98
N GLU A 63 -5.28 -1.20 20.51
CA GLU A 63 -6.30 -2.12 20.05
C GLU A 63 -6.99 -1.59 18.79
N CYS A 64 -7.24 -2.44 17.80
CA CYS A 64 -8.06 -2.10 16.64
C CYS A 64 -9.53 -2.27 17.03
N LYS A 65 -10.30 -1.19 17.11
CA LYS A 65 -11.71 -1.23 17.50
C LYS A 65 -12.65 -1.38 16.31
N GLU A 66 -12.28 -0.82 15.18
CA GLU A 66 -13.14 -0.80 14.01
C GLU A 66 -12.31 -0.86 12.72
N THR A 67 -12.91 -1.40 11.67
CA THR A 67 -12.41 -1.32 10.31
C THR A 67 -13.51 -0.71 9.46
N LEU A 68 -13.21 0.45 8.89
CA LEU A 68 -14.09 1.19 8.00
C LEU A 68 -13.68 0.88 6.56
N TYR A 69 -14.68 0.70 5.71
CA TYR A 69 -14.50 0.45 4.29
C TYR A 69 -14.92 1.72 3.54
N PRO A 70 -13.97 2.55 3.07
CA PRO A 70 -14.28 3.60 2.11
C PRO A 70 -15.05 3.01 0.93
N GLU A 71 -15.88 3.80 0.25
CA GLU A 71 -16.65 3.31 -0.89
C GLU A 71 -15.73 2.60 -1.90
N ILE A 72 -15.88 1.26 -1.96
CA ILE A 72 -14.93 0.36 -2.64
C ILE A 72 -14.84 0.66 -4.13
N ALA A 73 -15.92 1.21 -4.71
CA ALA A 73 -15.98 1.65 -6.10
C ALA A 73 -14.88 2.68 -6.44
N ASP A 74 -14.53 3.54 -5.49
CA ASP A 74 -13.56 4.62 -5.69
C ASP A 74 -12.15 4.28 -5.16
N CYS A 75 -12.05 3.30 -4.27
CA CYS A 75 -10.80 2.91 -3.63
C CYS A 75 -10.71 1.38 -3.46
N PRO A 76 -10.30 0.62 -4.51
CA PRO A 76 -9.95 -0.78 -4.34
C PRO A 76 -8.76 -0.91 -3.38
N ASN A 77 -8.71 -2.00 -2.59
CA ASN A 77 -7.65 -2.30 -1.61
C ASN A 77 -7.42 -1.19 -0.58
N CYS A 78 -8.51 -0.62 -0.06
CA CYS A 78 -8.51 0.58 0.74
C CYS A 78 -9.30 0.32 2.03
N TRP A 79 -8.64 0.50 3.17
CA TRP A 79 -9.25 0.29 4.48
C TRP A 79 -8.81 1.39 5.42
N THR A 80 -9.73 1.86 6.27
CA THR A 80 -9.39 2.72 7.40
C THR A 80 -9.54 1.93 8.68
N PHE A 81 -8.47 1.78 9.43
CA PHE A 81 -8.46 1.10 10.72
C PHE A 81 -8.51 2.13 11.84
N VAL A 82 -9.47 1.95 12.75
CA VAL A 82 -9.62 2.80 13.94
C VAL A 82 -8.97 2.10 15.11
N PHE A 83 -7.82 2.61 15.52
CA PHE A 83 -7.10 2.13 16.69
C PHE A 83 -7.39 3.00 17.91
N LYS A 84 -7.48 2.39 19.09
CA LYS A 84 -7.46 3.10 20.36
C LYS A 84 -6.23 2.71 21.17
N PHE A 85 -5.65 3.68 21.86
CA PHE A 85 -4.57 3.45 22.81
C PHE A 85 -4.62 4.52 23.91
N THR A 86 -3.74 4.41 24.89
CA THR A 86 -3.64 5.36 25.99
C THR A 86 -2.21 5.84 26.11
N SER A 87 -2.02 7.15 26.30
CA SER A 87 -0.74 7.76 26.65
C SER A 87 -0.71 8.11 28.13
N SER A 88 0.47 8.10 28.74
CA SER A 88 0.64 8.48 30.15
C SER A 88 0.59 10.00 30.36
N HIS A 89 0.80 10.77 29.30
CA HIS A 89 0.78 12.22 29.27
C HIS A 89 -0.11 12.71 28.11
N GLY A 90 -0.58 13.95 28.22
CA GLY A 90 -1.31 14.59 27.13
C GLY A 90 -0.41 15.07 25.99
N GLY A 91 -1.07 15.44 24.90
CA GLY A 91 -0.45 16.03 23.71
C GLY A 91 -0.07 15.00 22.63
N TYR A 92 0.50 15.52 21.55
CA TYR A 92 0.80 14.77 20.33
C TYR A 92 2.28 14.82 19.96
N GLY A 93 2.72 13.83 19.19
CA GLY A 93 4.06 13.76 18.63
C GLY A 93 5.14 13.42 19.65
N ASP A 94 6.39 13.66 19.27
CA ASP A 94 7.52 13.62 20.20
C ASP A 94 7.48 14.86 21.11
N ARG A 95 7.58 14.59 22.41
CA ARG A 95 7.47 15.56 23.49
C ARG A 95 8.74 15.62 24.34
N THR A 96 9.84 15.05 23.86
CA THR A 96 11.16 15.11 24.51
C THR A 96 11.56 16.56 24.75
N GLY A 97 11.96 16.87 26.00
CA GLY A 97 12.37 18.21 26.40
C GLY A 97 11.24 19.22 26.59
N LYS A 98 9.96 18.81 26.45
CA LYS A 98 8.79 19.65 26.76
C LYS A 98 8.30 19.39 28.17
N MET A 99 7.67 20.41 28.78
CA MET A 99 6.89 20.21 30.01
C MET A 99 5.66 19.35 29.68
N LEU A 100 5.47 18.25 30.41
CA LEU A 100 4.40 17.29 30.15
C LEU A 100 3.22 17.50 31.12
N THR A 101 2.01 17.34 30.61
CA THR A 101 0.81 17.22 31.45
C THR A 101 0.75 15.82 32.04
N GLN A 102 0.59 15.71 33.37
CA GLN A 102 0.48 14.44 34.08
C GLN A 102 -0.96 13.91 34.02
N VAL A 103 -1.44 13.62 32.81
CA VAL A 103 -2.81 13.19 32.55
C VAL A 103 -2.81 11.99 31.62
N ILE A 104 -3.41 10.90 32.09
CA ILE A 104 -3.68 9.70 31.28
C ILE A 104 -4.65 10.08 30.16
N THR A 105 -4.20 9.96 28.92
CA THR A 105 -4.92 10.49 27.76
C THR A 105 -5.30 9.35 26.81
N PRO A 106 -6.60 9.05 26.64
CA PRO A 106 -7.04 8.11 25.61
C PRO A 106 -6.93 8.77 24.23
N HIS A 107 -6.49 7.99 23.24
CA HIS A 107 -6.38 8.44 21.86
C HIS A 107 -7.12 7.49 20.91
N GLU A 108 -7.58 8.03 19.79
CA GLU A 108 -8.19 7.33 18.67
C GLU A 108 -7.46 7.69 17.37
N ALA A 109 -6.82 6.70 16.73
CA ALA A 109 -6.07 6.87 15.50
C ALA A 109 -6.82 6.27 14.31
N HIS A 110 -7.09 7.09 13.30
CA HIS A 110 -7.70 6.71 12.03
C HIS A 110 -6.61 6.54 10.98
N ILE A 111 -6.30 5.30 10.62
CA ILE A 111 -5.20 4.97 9.70
C ILE A 111 -5.75 4.38 8.41
N THR A 112 -5.65 5.12 7.31
CA THR A 112 -6.04 4.64 5.98
C THR A 112 -4.85 4.00 5.29
N VAL A 113 -5.01 2.74 4.88
CA VAL A 113 -4.06 2.00 4.06
C VAL A 113 -4.67 1.75 2.69
N LYS A 114 -3.91 2.12 1.64
CA LYS A 114 -4.24 1.86 0.24
C LYS A 114 -3.08 1.15 -0.43
N ASP A 115 -3.38 0.03 -1.10
CA ASP A 115 -2.37 -0.77 -1.81
C ASP A 115 -1.13 -1.07 -0.93
N GLY A 116 -1.40 -1.45 0.33
CA GLY A 116 -0.37 -1.80 1.32
C GLY A 116 0.45 -0.63 1.87
N LYS A 117 0.06 0.63 1.60
CA LYS A 117 0.75 1.84 2.10
C LYS A 117 -0.19 2.72 2.91
N VAL A 118 0.31 3.29 3.99
CA VAL A 118 -0.43 4.30 4.77
C VAL A 118 -0.53 5.58 3.94
N THR A 119 -1.75 6.01 3.62
CA THR A 119 -2.02 7.23 2.84
C THR A 119 -2.66 8.35 3.66
N SER A 120 -3.28 8.01 4.79
CA SER A 120 -3.79 8.97 5.77
C SER A 120 -3.57 8.40 7.17
N ALA A 121 -3.23 9.27 8.11
CA ALA A 121 -3.14 8.91 9.51
C ALA A 121 -3.47 10.13 10.37
N VAL A 122 -4.61 10.08 11.05
CA VAL A 122 -5.13 11.18 11.86
C VAL A 122 -5.35 10.68 13.27
N LEU A 123 -4.82 11.39 14.25
CA LEU A 123 -5.00 11.12 15.67
C LEU A 123 -5.98 12.13 16.27
N ASP A 124 -6.98 11.63 16.99
CA ASP A 124 -8.03 12.38 17.69
C ASP A 124 -8.78 13.39 16.81
N LEU A 125 -8.82 13.16 15.50
CA LEU A 125 -9.35 14.09 14.50
C LEU A 125 -8.70 15.48 14.49
N GLU A 126 -7.53 15.62 15.13
CA GLU A 126 -6.84 16.90 15.31
C GLU A 126 -5.41 16.89 14.77
N TRP A 127 -4.72 15.74 14.80
CA TRP A 127 -3.30 15.66 14.53
C TRP A 127 -3.00 14.80 13.30
N ASP A 128 -2.38 15.40 12.28
CA ASP A 128 -1.83 14.72 11.12
C ASP A 128 -0.56 13.97 11.53
N MET A 129 -0.65 12.64 11.65
CA MET A 129 0.47 11.80 12.07
C MET A 129 1.54 11.66 10.99
N LEU A 130 1.24 11.92 9.72
CA LEU A 130 2.24 11.88 8.65
C LEU A 130 3.06 13.17 8.63
N LYS A 131 2.40 14.31 8.85
CA LYS A 131 3.03 15.64 8.84
C LYS A 131 3.48 16.12 10.22
N GLN A 132 3.09 15.43 11.29
CA GLN A 132 3.37 15.77 12.68
C GLN A 132 2.96 17.22 13.02
N LYS A 133 1.71 17.57 12.69
CA LYS A 133 1.12 18.88 12.98
C LYS A 133 -0.40 18.77 13.12
N THR A 134 -1.01 19.80 13.71
CA THR A 134 -2.47 19.95 13.70
C THR A 134 -3.00 20.06 12.27
N LEU A 135 -4.19 19.50 12.02
CA LEU A 135 -4.89 19.55 10.74
C LEU A 135 -5.22 20.98 10.28
#